data_AF-A0A5R8M410-F1
#
_entry.id   AF-A0A5R8M410-F1
#
_cell.length_a   1.000
_cell.length_b   1.000
_cell.length_c   1.000
_cell.angle_alpha   90.00
_cell.angle_beta   90.00
_cell.angle_gamma   90.00
#
_symmetry.space_group_name_H-M   'P 1'
#
loop_
_entity.id
_entity.type
_entity.pdbx_description
1 polymer ?
#
loop_
_entity_poly.entity_id
_entity_poly.type
_entity_poly.pdbx_seq_one_letter_code
_entity_poly.pdbx_strand_id
1 'polypeptide(L)'
;MAIRIKSGNRHNLDTILERLVKLVRVEDGILVYNDAFDHHHLNWMLHSLIEFGESISDNSKTKILNKAISTILKEQNHEKEYFIEKINHYLGEHNNQKIKTYYLLAGLSISGLPFRKIKISDSTLRIHGKGFPKIFRKARIKSIIVNRFNTDHPNFLKISLSCDSKNFQDAYKLGIEIFEVFRAFICLLLNKSIQIRFGRNNTKAINEIFATELFTLHNEEGNCPDEKYYWFNSYPKEIAIFDPENGMENIKKPLKAYIRSFNKCKPKHQTTLKKALNIYVTAFDEENKHLCFIKAWTVLETLTNTDQNDLLIKRVSSIFKNKEFVKQDLECLREFRNEFVHQGSHQSDPLVACFRVQKYIRTLVNFNLNYAGFLNNINESALFLDNFTPDLRDLKNRKRILERAITLKSKI
;
A
#
# COMPACT_ATOMS: atom_id res chain seq x y z
N MET A 1 -16.82 9.93 -10.99
CA MET A 1 -15.95 10.49 -9.92
C MET A 1 -15.06 11.52 -10.59
N ALA A 2 -15.09 12.78 -10.15
CA ALA A 2 -14.26 13.83 -10.72
C ALA A 2 -12.87 13.83 -10.06
N ILE A 3 -11.85 14.30 -10.79
CA ILE A 3 -10.53 14.57 -10.20
C ILE A 3 -10.61 15.67 -9.15
N ARG A 4 -9.61 15.70 -8.26
CA ARG A 4 -9.38 16.84 -7.37
C ARG A 4 -8.00 17.42 -7.65
N ILE A 5 -7.87 18.73 -7.59
CA ILE A 5 -6.55 19.38 -7.56
C ILE A 5 -6.15 19.48 -6.10
N LYS A 6 -4.92 19.12 -5.76
CA LYS A 6 -4.37 19.27 -4.41
C LYS A 6 -4.42 20.74 -4.03
N SER A 7 -5.45 21.09 -3.26
CA SER A 7 -5.77 22.45 -2.90
C SER A 7 -4.78 22.95 -1.86
N GLY A 8 -3.83 23.75 -2.31
CA GLY A 8 -3.18 24.76 -1.51
C GLY A 8 -2.94 25.97 -2.40
N ASN A 9 -3.12 27.18 -1.87
CA ASN A 9 -2.81 28.44 -2.58
C ASN A 9 -1.33 28.57 -3.04
N ARG A 10 -0.54 27.50 -2.91
CA ARG A 10 0.88 27.41 -3.25
C ARG A 10 1.13 26.89 -4.67
N HIS A 11 0.12 26.36 -5.35
CA HIS A 11 0.27 25.77 -6.67
C HIS A 11 -0.61 26.47 -7.69
N ASN A 12 0.01 27.07 -8.71
CA ASN A 12 -0.67 27.75 -9.81
C ASN A 12 -0.67 26.86 -11.06
N LEU A 13 -1.82 26.27 -11.36
CA LEU A 13 -2.00 25.40 -12.52
C LEU A 13 -1.89 26.19 -13.85
N ASP A 14 -2.38 27.43 -13.88
CA ASP A 14 -2.35 28.29 -15.06
C ASP A 14 -0.90 28.52 -15.52
N THR A 15 0.01 28.80 -14.58
CA THR A 15 1.44 28.97 -14.87
C THR A 15 2.07 27.71 -15.50
N ILE A 16 1.64 26.51 -15.08
CA ILE A 16 2.15 25.25 -15.63
C ILE A 16 1.64 25.04 -17.05
N LEU A 17 0.35 25.30 -17.29
CA LEU A 17 -0.28 25.18 -18.60
C LEU A 17 0.29 26.19 -19.60
N GLU A 18 0.49 27.45 -19.19
CA GLU A 18 1.14 28.47 -20.02
C GLU A 18 2.55 28.06 -20.46
N ARG A 19 3.34 27.48 -19.55
CA ARG A 19 4.69 27.00 -19.88
C ARG A 19 4.64 25.79 -20.80
N LEU A 20 3.65 24.90 -20.62
CA LEU A 20 3.45 23.72 -21.47
C LEU A 20 3.18 24.13 -22.93
N VAL A 21 2.34 25.15 -23.16
CA VAL A 21 2.04 25.67 -24.50
C VAL A 21 3.30 26.22 -25.19
N LYS A 22 4.15 26.95 -24.47
CA LYS A 22 5.39 27.52 -25.02
C LYS A 22 6.41 26.46 -25.47
N LEU A 23 6.33 25.24 -24.93
CA LEU A 23 7.25 24.14 -25.26
C LEU A 23 6.84 23.36 -26.51
N VAL A 24 5.64 23.57 -27.03
CA VAL A 24 5.05 22.70 -28.05
C VAL A 24 4.71 23.48 -29.30
N ARG A 25 5.03 22.88 -30.45
CA ARG A 25 4.56 23.31 -31.77
C ARG A 25 3.66 22.22 -32.34
N VAL A 26 2.67 22.62 -33.12
CA VAL A 26 1.79 21.69 -33.84
C VAL A 26 2.19 21.74 -35.31
N GLU A 27 2.77 20.65 -35.81
CA GLU A 27 3.19 20.49 -37.21
C GLU A 27 2.35 19.35 -37.81
N ASP A 28 1.51 19.64 -38.81
CA ASP A 28 0.63 18.66 -39.47
C ASP A 28 -0.25 17.83 -38.51
N GLY A 29 -0.69 18.44 -37.40
CA GLY A 29 -1.49 17.77 -36.36
C GLY A 29 -0.68 16.88 -35.40
N ILE A 30 0.64 16.84 -35.56
CA ILE A 30 1.60 16.16 -34.69
C ILE A 30 2.15 17.20 -33.70
N LEU A 31 2.27 16.80 -32.43
CA LEU A 31 2.87 17.63 -31.40
C LEU A 31 4.39 17.44 -31.42
N VAL A 32 5.12 18.52 -31.63
CA VAL A 32 6.58 18.58 -31.59
C VAL A 32 7.00 19.34 -30.35
N TYR A 33 7.78 18.69 -29.48
CA TYR A 33 8.28 19.27 -28.24
C TYR A 33 9.67 19.85 -28.45
N ASN A 34 9.85 21.13 -28.14
CA ASN A 34 11.14 21.81 -28.28
C ASN A 34 12.18 21.34 -27.26
N ASP A 35 11.72 20.87 -26.09
CA ASP A 35 12.56 20.37 -25.01
C ASP A 35 11.87 19.19 -24.30
N ALA A 36 12.50 18.02 -24.37
CA ALA A 36 11.99 16.80 -23.75
C ALA A 36 12.09 16.81 -22.22
N PHE A 37 13.13 17.43 -21.65
CA PHE A 37 13.33 17.50 -20.20
C PHE A 37 12.25 18.38 -19.58
N ASP A 38 12.03 19.56 -20.15
CA ASP A 38 11.00 20.49 -19.68
C ASP A 38 9.59 19.87 -19.82
N HIS A 39 9.32 19.12 -20.89
CA HIS A 39 8.07 18.35 -21.01
C HIS A 39 7.90 17.32 -19.89
N HIS A 40 8.92 16.51 -19.61
CA HIS A 40 8.87 15.53 -18.52
C HIS A 40 8.72 16.21 -17.14
N HIS A 41 9.37 17.36 -16.94
CA HIS A 41 9.27 18.14 -15.71
C HIS A 41 7.84 18.64 -15.48
N LEU A 42 7.21 19.26 -16.49
CA LEU A 42 5.83 19.74 -16.37
C LEU A 42 4.83 18.61 -16.18
N ASN A 43 5.00 17.48 -16.89
CA ASN A 43 4.17 16.29 -16.68
C ASN A 43 4.25 15.80 -15.23
N TRP A 44 5.46 15.77 -14.66
CA TRP A 44 5.66 15.39 -13.26
C TRP A 44 4.99 16.37 -12.30
N MET A 45 5.07 17.67 -12.56
CA MET A 45 4.37 18.70 -11.77
C MET A 45 2.85 18.47 -11.80
N LEU A 46 2.27 18.32 -12.99
CA LEU A 46 0.84 18.06 -13.17
C LEU A 46 0.40 16.77 -12.46
N HIS A 47 1.18 15.70 -12.60
CA HIS A 47 0.97 14.44 -11.88
C HIS A 47 0.94 14.61 -10.37
N SER A 48 1.81 15.47 -9.84
CA SER A 48 1.91 15.72 -8.40
C SER A 48 0.74 16.53 -7.87
N LEU A 49 0.14 17.39 -8.71
CA LEU A 49 -0.99 18.26 -8.37
C LEU A 49 -2.37 17.59 -8.51
N ILE A 50 -2.52 16.60 -9.38
CA ILE A 50 -3.82 15.98 -9.66
C ILE A 50 -4.01 14.73 -8.80
N GLU A 51 -5.10 14.70 -8.04
CA GLU A 51 -5.58 13.53 -7.33
C GLU A 51 -6.59 12.76 -8.19
N PHE A 52 -6.09 11.66 -8.75
CA PHE A 52 -6.93 10.58 -9.27
C PHE A 52 -7.35 9.69 -8.10
N GLY A 53 -8.61 9.23 -8.08
CA GLY A 53 -9.10 8.31 -7.06
C GLY A 53 -8.20 7.07 -6.87
N GLU A 54 -8.25 6.46 -5.68
CA GLU A 54 -7.27 5.47 -5.21
C GLU A 54 -7.19 4.18 -6.05
N SER A 55 -8.22 3.86 -6.84
CA SER A 55 -8.32 2.61 -7.61
C SER A 55 -7.53 2.58 -8.92
N ILE A 56 -6.95 3.70 -9.35
CA ILE A 56 -6.30 3.82 -10.67
C ILE A 56 -4.78 3.65 -10.51
N SER A 57 -4.16 2.87 -11.40
CA SER A 57 -2.70 2.69 -11.47
C SER A 57 -2.00 3.94 -12.00
N ASP A 58 -0.74 4.13 -11.63
CA ASP A 58 -0.01 5.32 -12.05
C ASP A 58 0.17 5.36 -13.58
N ASN A 59 0.37 4.21 -14.24
CA ASN A 59 0.36 4.12 -15.70
C ASN A 59 -0.97 4.59 -16.31
N SER A 60 -2.11 4.20 -15.74
CA SER A 60 -3.42 4.65 -16.20
C SER A 60 -3.61 6.15 -15.98
N LYS A 61 -3.17 6.69 -14.83
CA LYS A 61 -3.16 8.14 -14.57
C LYS A 61 -2.31 8.89 -15.60
N THR A 62 -1.12 8.39 -15.92
CA THR A 62 -0.23 9.00 -16.92
C THR A 62 -0.84 8.96 -18.30
N LYS A 63 -1.46 7.85 -18.69
CA LYS A 63 -2.19 7.76 -19.97
C LYS A 63 -3.32 8.78 -20.04
N ILE A 64 -4.12 8.89 -18.98
CA ILE A 64 -5.24 9.87 -18.92
C ILE A 64 -4.71 11.30 -19.00
N LEU A 65 -3.67 11.62 -18.23
CA LEU A 65 -3.05 12.95 -18.22
C LEU A 65 -2.47 13.30 -19.58
N ASN A 66 -1.66 12.40 -20.18
CA ASN A 66 -1.03 12.65 -21.47
C ASN A 66 -2.06 12.80 -22.60
N LYS A 67 -3.18 12.07 -22.54
CA LYS A 67 -4.31 12.29 -23.45
C LYS A 67 -4.91 13.68 -23.27
N ALA A 68 -5.20 14.08 -22.03
CA ALA A 68 -5.74 15.42 -21.75
C ALA A 68 -4.80 16.52 -22.25
N ILE A 69 -3.49 16.42 -21.94
CA ILE A 69 -2.44 17.32 -22.41
C ILE A 69 -2.39 17.38 -23.94
N SER A 70 -2.37 16.22 -24.60
CA SER A 70 -2.31 16.19 -26.06
C SER A 70 -3.52 16.88 -26.69
N THR A 71 -4.70 16.73 -26.11
CA THR A 71 -5.94 17.33 -26.59
C THR A 71 -5.95 18.84 -26.43
N ILE A 72 -5.61 19.37 -25.24
CA ILE A 72 -5.56 20.82 -25.01
C ILE A 72 -4.53 21.52 -25.90
N LEU A 73 -3.39 20.87 -26.17
CA LEU A 73 -2.34 21.42 -27.04
C LEU A 73 -2.77 21.44 -28.51
N LYS A 74 -3.43 20.38 -28.99
CA LYS A 74 -3.93 20.30 -30.37
C LYS A 74 -5.07 21.28 -30.64
N GLU A 75 -5.98 21.41 -29.68
CA GLU A 75 -7.15 22.30 -29.77
C GLU A 75 -6.79 23.76 -29.41
N GLN A 76 -5.56 24.03 -28.99
CA GLN A 76 -5.03 25.34 -28.59
C GLN A 76 -5.82 26.02 -27.44
N ASN A 77 -6.65 25.28 -26.71
CA ASN A 77 -7.36 25.75 -25.52
C ASN A 77 -6.67 25.23 -24.26
N HIS A 78 -5.99 26.14 -23.57
CA HIS A 78 -5.20 25.85 -22.36
C HIS A 78 -5.83 26.45 -21.09
N GLU A 79 -7.11 26.82 -21.15
CA GLU A 79 -7.86 27.24 -19.97
C GLU A 79 -7.89 26.10 -18.95
N LYS A 80 -7.72 26.45 -17.69
CA LYS A 80 -7.68 25.49 -16.59
C LYS A 80 -8.95 24.67 -16.48
N GLU A 81 -10.11 25.30 -16.61
CA GLU A 81 -11.42 24.67 -16.57
C GLU A 81 -11.54 23.62 -17.69
N TYR A 82 -11.07 23.98 -18.89
CA TYR A 82 -11.05 23.08 -20.05
C TYR A 82 -10.11 21.90 -19.86
N PHE A 83 -8.91 22.13 -19.32
CA PHE A 83 -7.98 21.05 -18.98
C PHE A 83 -8.57 20.07 -17.96
N ILE A 84 -9.21 20.58 -16.90
CA ILE A 84 -9.90 19.77 -15.89
C ILE A 84 -11.05 18.98 -16.54
N GLU A 85 -11.82 19.60 -17.44
CA GLU A 85 -12.88 18.94 -18.21
C GLU A 85 -12.32 17.76 -19.01
N LYS A 86 -11.23 17.95 -19.77
CA LYS A 86 -10.62 16.89 -20.57
C LYS A 86 -10.07 15.74 -19.71
N ILE A 87 -9.46 16.04 -18.56
CA ILE A 87 -9.05 14.97 -17.64
C ILE A 87 -10.27 14.18 -17.15
N ASN A 88 -11.35 14.87 -16.74
CA ASN A 88 -12.57 14.20 -16.30
C ASN A 88 -13.23 13.40 -17.41
N HIS A 89 -13.19 13.88 -18.66
CA HIS A 89 -13.66 13.16 -19.84
C HIS A 89 -12.89 11.83 -20.02
N TYR A 90 -11.56 11.86 -20.09
CA TYR A 90 -10.74 10.65 -20.25
C TYR A 90 -10.78 9.72 -19.03
N LEU A 91 -10.95 10.28 -17.82
CA LEU A 91 -11.24 9.51 -16.63
C LEU A 91 -12.62 8.82 -16.73
N GLY A 92 -13.62 9.49 -17.31
CA GLY A 92 -14.93 8.93 -17.62
C GLY A 92 -14.85 7.79 -18.62
N GLU A 93 -14.13 7.97 -19.73
CA GLU A 93 -13.88 6.91 -20.73
C GLU A 93 -13.24 5.68 -20.08
N HIS A 94 -12.17 5.90 -19.32
CA HIS A 94 -11.50 4.84 -18.58
C HIS A 94 -12.46 4.14 -17.62
N ASN A 95 -13.33 4.90 -16.94
CA ASN A 95 -14.30 4.35 -16.01
C ASN A 95 -15.46 3.59 -16.68
N ASN A 96 -15.77 3.87 -17.94
CA ASN A 96 -16.84 3.20 -18.67
C ASN A 96 -16.38 1.91 -19.36
N GLN A 97 -15.08 1.58 -19.27
CA GLN A 97 -14.56 0.30 -19.78
C GLN A 97 -15.21 -0.89 -19.05
N LYS A 98 -15.50 -1.95 -19.82
CA LYS A 98 -16.04 -3.20 -19.29
C LYS A 98 -15.05 -3.84 -18.32
N ILE A 99 -15.54 -4.24 -17.15
CA ILE A 99 -14.77 -5.00 -16.17
C ILE A 99 -14.44 -6.39 -16.74
N LYS A 100 -13.18 -6.80 -16.59
CA LYS A 100 -12.66 -8.12 -16.95
C LYS A 100 -11.96 -8.74 -15.74
N THR A 101 -11.98 -10.06 -15.66
CA THR A 101 -11.22 -10.80 -14.65
C THR A 101 -9.78 -10.97 -15.12
N TYR A 102 -8.84 -10.74 -14.22
CA TYR A 102 -7.42 -11.01 -14.41
C TYR A 102 -6.89 -11.89 -13.27
N TYR A 103 -5.79 -12.59 -13.53
CA TYR A 103 -5.13 -13.49 -12.58
C TYR A 103 -3.68 -13.07 -12.39
N LEU A 104 -3.35 -12.57 -11.21
CA LEU A 104 -1.97 -12.32 -10.81
C LEU A 104 -1.34 -13.62 -10.34
N LEU A 105 -0.19 -13.96 -10.90
CA LEU A 105 0.59 -15.13 -10.52
C LEU A 105 1.83 -14.71 -9.74
N ALA A 106 1.96 -15.27 -8.55
CA ALA A 106 3.05 -15.01 -7.64
C ALA A 106 3.43 -16.28 -6.86
N GLY A 107 4.56 -16.23 -6.16
CA GLY A 107 5.01 -17.28 -5.24
C GLY A 107 5.25 -16.71 -3.86
N LEU A 108 5.18 -17.56 -2.83
CA LEU A 108 5.61 -17.26 -1.46
C LEU A 108 6.67 -18.25 -0.99
N SER A 109 7.64 -17.80 -0.23
CA SER A 109 8.71 -18.62 0.37
C SER A 109 8.23 -19.45 1.57
N ILE A 110 7.14 -20.19 1.40
CA ILE A 110 6.54 -21.06 2.40
C ILE A 110 6.24 -22.42 1.75
N SER A 111 6.39 -23.53 2.48
CA SER A 111 6.19 -24.89 1.92
C SER A 111 4.71 -25.18 1.61
N GLY A 112 3.81 -24.63 2.45
CA GLY A 112 2.38 -24.85 2.35
C GLY A 112 1.57 -23.92 3.24
N LEU A 113 0.26 -23.91 3.02
CA LEU A 113 -0.70 -23.13 3.81
C LEU A 113 -1.95 -23.98 4.09
N PRO A 114 -2.68 -23.72 5.18
CA PRO A 114 -3.76 -24.61 5.67
C PRO A 114 -5.09 -24.48 4.91
N PHE A 115 -5.08 -23.90 3.72
CA PHE A 115 -6.25 -23.70 2.88
C PHE A 115 -5.86 -23.66 1.41
N ARG A 116 -6.76 -24.09 0.51
CA ARG A 116 -6.53 -24.03 -0.94
C ARG A 116 -7.03 -22.74 -1.59
N LYS A 117 -7.97 -22.05 -0.92
CA LYS A 117 -8.66 -20.86 -1.43
C LYS A 117 -9.04 -19.94 -0.28
N ILE A 118 -8.89 -18.64 -0.48
CA ILE A 118 -9.32 -17.62 0.48
C ILE A 118 -9.74 -16.34 -0.25
N LYS A 119 -10.77 -15.65 0.25
CA LYS A 119 -11.26 -14.37 -0.30
C LYS A 119 -10.70 -13.22 0.54
N ILE A 120 -10.09 -12.23 -0.10
CA ILE A 120 -9.49 -11.05 0.55
C ILE A 120 -9.95 -9.82 -0.22
N SER A 121 -10.68 -8.93 0.46
CA SER A 121 -11.51 -7.92 -0.20
C SER A 121 -12.41 -8.59 -1.24
N ASP A 122 -12.46 -8.08 -2.47
CA ASP A 122 -13.21 -8.67 -3.58
C ASP A 122 -12.41 -9.71 -4.39
N SER A 123 -11.13 -9.88 -4.10
CA SER A 123 -10.25 -10.82 -4.80
C SER A 123 -10.28 -12.23 -4.20
N THR A 124 -10.03 -13.23 -5.05
CA THR A 124 -9.90 -14.63 -4.62
C THR A 124 -8.47 -15.13 -4.81
N LEU A 125 -7.82 -15.51 -3.72
CA LEU A 125 -6.52 -16.15 -3.72
C LEU A 125 -6.69 -17.68 -3.77
N ARG A 126 -5.96 -18.35 -4.66
CA ARG A 126 -5.89 -19.81 -4.77
C ARG A 126 -4.44 -20.30 -4.68
N ILE A 127 -4.25 -21.42 -4.01
CA ILE A 127 -2.95 -22.04 -3.75
C ILE A 127 -2.82 -23.31 -4.59
N HIS A 128 -1.71 -23.43 -5.31
CA HIS A 128 -1.48 -24.49 -6.31
C HIS A 128 -0.34 -25.46 -5.97
N GLY A 129 0.28 -25.32 -4.79
CA GLY A 129 1.46 -26.11 -4.44
C GLY A 129 2.70 -25.64 -5.20
N LYS A 130 3.46 -26.55 -5.81
CA LYS A 130 4.74 -26.24 -6.46
C LYS A 130 4.64 -25.71 -7.89
N GLY A 131 3.47 -25.71 -8.51
CA GLY A 131 3.31 -25.32 -9.92
C GLY A 131 2.06 -24.53 -10.21
N PHE A 132 2.15 -23.58 -11.14
CA PHE A 132 0.99 -22.83 -11.62
C PHE A 132 0.04 -23.70 -12.47
N PRO A 133 -1.24 -23.31 -12.60
CA PRO A 133 -2.18 -23.95 -13.53
C PRO A 133 -1.65 -23.99 -14.96
N LYS A 134 -1.90 -25.09 -15.69
CA LYS A 134 -1.37 -25.33 -17.04
C LYS A 134 -1.68 -24.20 -18.02
N ILE A 135 -2.88 -23.63 -17.95
CA ILE A 135 -3.36 -22.55 -18.83
C ILE A 135 -2.44 -21.31 -18.82
N PHE A 136 -1.79 -21.01 -17.69
CA PHE A 136 -0.94 -19.82 -17.57
C PHE A 136 0.55 -20.09 -17.87
N ARG A 137 0.99 -21.35 -17.89
CA ARG A 137 2.43 -21.70 -17.90
C ARG A 137 3.15 -21.15 -19.12
N LYS A 138 2.56 -21.27 -20.31
CA LYS A 138 3.18 -20.82 -21.57
C LYS A 138 3.48 -19.32 -21.54
N ALA A 139 2.48 -18.51 -21.21
CA ALA A 139 2.63 -17.06 -21.14
C ALA A 139 3.59 -16.63 -20.00
N ARG A 140 3.59 -17.35 -18.87
CA ARG A 140 4.52 -17.08 -17.76
C ARG A 140 5.97 -17.37 -18.14
N ILE A 141 6.25 -18.51 -18.78
CA ILE A 141 7.60 -18.85 -19.27
C ILE A 141 8.07 -17.79 -20.26
N LYS A 142 7.20 -17.36 -21.18
CA LYS A 142 7.54 -16.30 -22.13
C LYS A 142 7.88 -14.98 -21.41
N SER A 143 7.11 -14.60 -20.39
CA SER A 143 7.38 -13.41 -19.57
C SER A 143 8.71 -13.52 -18.80
N ILE A 144 9.06 -14.71 -18.28
CA ILE A 144 10.37 -14.96 -17.64
C ILE A 144 11.52 -14.72 -18.63
N ILE A 145 11.42 -15.31 -19.83
CA ILE A 145 12.44 -15.21 -20.88
C ILE A 145 12.60 -13.76 -21.37
N VAL A 146 11.49 -13.10 -21.70
CA VAL A 146 11.49 -11.71 -22.23
C VAL A 146 12.14 -10.75 -21.24
N ASN A 147 11.91 -10.93 -19.95
CA ASN A 147 12.43 -10.05 -18.90
C ASN A 147 13.73 -10.54 -18.26
N ARG A 148 14.35 -11.59 -18.82
CA ARG A 148 15.65 -12.12 -18.40
C ARG A 148 15.71 -12.53 -16.92
N PHE A 149 14.59 -13.02 -16.39
CA PHE A 149 14.57 -13.62 -15.06
C PHE A 149 15.06 -15.06 -15.10
N ASN A 150 15.55 -15.53 -13.95
CA ASN A 150 15.71 -16.96 -13.74
C ASN A 150 14.34 -17.66 -13.75
N THR A 151 14.37 -18.98 -13.82
CA THR A 151 13.15 -19.78 -13.65
C THR A 151 12.51 -19.51 -12.29
N ASP A 152 11.19 -19.71 -12.21
CA ASP A 152 10.47 -19.76 -10.96
C ASP A 152 11.20 -20.57 -9.88
N HIS A 153 11.34 -20.02 -8.67
CA HIS A 153 11.91 -20.78 -7.56
C HIS A 153 11.07 -22.06 -7.32
N PRO A 154 11.66 -23.27 -7.38
CA PRO A 154 10.91 -24.52 -7.45
C PRO A 154 10.18 -24.86 -6.16
N ASN A 155 10.70 -24.38 -5.02
CA ASN A 155 10.15 -24.65 -3.70
C ASN A 155 9.20 -23.56 -3.19
N PHE A 156 8.94 -22.49 -3.96
CA PHE A 156 7.98 -21.48 -3.54
C PHE A 156 6.56 -21.98 -3.78
N LEU A 157 5.68 -21.73 -2.82
CA LEU A 157 4.26 -21.99 -2.95
C LEU A 157 3.67 -21.08 -4.02
N LYS A 158 3.15 -21.67 -5.09
CA LYS A 158 2.57 -20.96 -6.24
C LYS A 158 1.13 -20.55 -5.95
N ILE A 159 0.82 -19.30 -6.21
CA ILE A 159 -0.45 -18.65 -5.89
C ILE A 159 -0.99 -17.93 -7.12
N SER A 160 -2.31 -18.03 -7.34
CA SER A 160 -3.02 -17.14 -8.26
C SER A 160 -4.02 -16.29 -7.50
N LEU A 161 -4.08 -15.00 -7.80
CA LEU A 161 -5.07 -14.08 -7.25
C LEU A 161 -5.96 -13.54 -8.37
N SER A 162 -7.27 -13.76 -8.29
CA SER A 162 -8.22 -13.16 -9.24
C SER A 162 -8.56 -11.72 -8.85
N CYS A 163 -8.55 -10.82 -9.83
CA CYS A 163 -8.86 -9.40 -9.65
C CYS A 163 -9.73 -8.92 -10.81
N ASP A 164 -10.81 -8.22 -10.49
CA ASP A 164 -11.70 -7.65 -11.48
C ASP A 164 -11.31 -6.19 -11.72
N SER A 165 -11.03 -5.83 -12.97
CA SER A 165 -10.64 -4.46 -13.30
C SER A 165 -11.02 -4.08 -14.72
N LYS A 166 -10.98 -2.76 -14.98
CA LYS A 166 -11.29 -2.14 -16.27
C LYS A 166 -10.17 -2.32 -17.29
N ASN A 167 -8.93 -2.40 -16.82
CA ASN A 167 -7.77 -2.66 -17.66
C ASN A 167 -6.71 -3.48 -16.93
N PHE A 168 -5.71 -3.87 -17.71
CA PHE A 168 -4.60 -4.69 -17.27
C PHE A 168 -3.72 -4.00 -16.21
N GLN A 169 -3.35 -2.72 -16.38
CA GLN A 169 -2.45 -2.02 -15.45
C GLN A 169 -3.08 -1.82 -14.06
N ASP A 170 -4.37 -1.54 -14.01
CA ASP A 170 -5.12 -1.35 -12.76
C ASP A 170 -5.35 -2.70 -12.06
N ALA A 171 -5.67 -3.76 -12.81
CA ALA A 171 -5.70 -5.12 -12.26
C ALA A 171 -4.35 -5.53 -11.68
N TYR A 172 -3.26 -5.14 -12.34
CA TYR A 172 -1.91 -5.48 -11.90
C TYR A 172 -1.58 -4.85 -10.55
N LYS A 173 -1.80 -3.53 -10.43
CA LYS A 173 -1.64 -2.80 -9.17
C LYS A 173 -2.52 -3.38 -8.07
N LEU A 174 -3.82 -3.55 -8.33
CA LEU A 174 -4.77 -4.11 -7.36
C LEU A 174 -4.33 -5.50 -6.89
N GLY A 175 -3.89 -6.35 -7.83
CA GLY A 175 -3.43 -7.69 -7.53
C GLY A 175 -2.23 -7.69 -6.60
N ILE A 176 -1.20 -6.89 -6.89
CA ILE A 176 -0.02 -6.77 -6.03
C ILE A 176 -0.41 -6.28 -4.65
N GLU A 177 -1.21 -5.20 -4.55
CA GLU A 177 -1.61 -4.65 -3.26
C GLU A 177 -2.39 -5.66 -2.40
N ILE A 178 -3.23 -6.51 -2.98
CA ILE A 178 -3.99 -7.53 -2.24
C ILE A 178 -3.10 -8.74 -1.89
N PHE A 179 -2.21 -9.13 -2.79
CA PHE A 179 -1.22 -10.17 -2.51
C PHE A 179 -0.32 -9.76 -1.34
N GLU A 180 0.12 -8.52 -1.31
CA GLU A 180 0.97 -7.98 -0.24
C GLU A 180 0.21 -7.84 1.08
N VAL A 181 -1.08 -7.49 1.08
CA VAL A 181 -1.94 -7.60 2.29
C VAL A 181 -1.97 -9.04 2.83
N PHE A 182 -2.13 -10.03 1.95
CA PHE A 182 -2.13 -11.42 2.36
C PHE A 182 -0.81 -11.82 3.01
N ARG A 183 0.31 -11.47 2.35
CA ARG A 183 1.66 -11.73 2.87
C ARG A 183 1.91 -10.99 4.19
N ALA A 184 1.48 -9.74 4.31
CA ALA A 184 1.58 -8.94 5.52
C ALA A 184 0.91 -9.63 6.71
N PHE A 185 -0.27 -10.22 6.54
CA PHE A 185 -0.91 -10.99 7.61
C PHE A 185 -0.11 -12.21 8.04
N ILE A 186 0.52 -12.91 7.11
CA ILE A 186 1.39 -14.04 7.43
C ILE A 186 2.62 -13.54 8.21
N CYS A 187 3.30 -12.48 7.74
CA CYS A 187 4.46 -11.89 8.42
C CYS A 187 4.12 -11.33 9.82
N LEU A 188 2.93 -10.76 10.00
CA LEU A 188 2.45 -10.31 11.32
C LEU A 188 2.34 -11.47 12.32
N LEU A 189 2.00 -12.68 11.85
CA LEU A 189 1.92 -13.88 12.68
C LEU A 189 3.28 -14.55 12.88
N LEU A 190 4.15 -14.53 11.87
CA LEU A 190 5.37 -15.33 11.84
C LEU A 190 6.65 -14.58 12.22
N ASN A 191 6.76 -13.28 11.97
CA ASN A 191 8.02 -12.59 12.29
C ASN A 191 8.26 -12.64 13.79
N LYS A 192 9.53 -12.78 14.17
CA LYS A 192 9.95 -12.79 15.57
C LYS A 192 9.67 -11.43 16.21
N SER A 193 9.30 -11.43 17.49
CA SER A 193 9.14 -10.20 18.27
C SER A 193 10.47 -9.52 18.58
N ILE A 194 11.53 -10.32 18.71
CA ILE A 194 12.91 -9.89 18.91
C ILE A 194 13.85 -10.99 18.42
N GLN A 195 15.03 -10.61 17.93
CA GLN A 195 16.09 -11.56 17.60
C GLN A 195 17.45 -10.88 17.79
N ILE A 196 18.35 -11.53 18.51
CA ILE A 196 19.75 -11.12 18.57
C ILE A 196 20.43 -11.65 17.29
N ARG A 197 21.06 -10.76 16.53
CA ARG A 197 21.75 -11.11 15.27
C ARG A 197 23.20 -10.63 15.35
N PHE A 198 24.13 -11.50 14.97
CA PHE A 198 25.56 -11.19 14.95
C PHE A 198 26.10 -11.25 13.51
N GLY A 199 27.13 -10.44 13.23
CA GLY A 199 27.84 -10.42 11.95
C GLY A 199 26.93 -10.16 10.74
N ARG A 200 27.15 -10.91 9.65
CA ARG A 200 26.40 -10.77 8.38
C ARG A 200 24.89 -11.02 8.51
N ASN A 201 24.43 -11.66 9.59
CA ASN A 201 22.99 -11.84 9.81
C ASN A 201 22.29 -10.53 10.22
N ASN A 202 23.01 -9.50 10.67
CA ASN A 202 22.41 -8.23 11.08
C ASN A 202 21.72 -7.50 9.91
N THR A 203 22.21 -7.71 8.68
CA THR A 203 21.64 -7.09 7.48
C THR A 203 20.44 -7.84 6.90
N LYS A 204 20.21 -9.10 7.29
CA LYS A 204 19.07 -9.88 6.78
C LYS A 204 17.74 -9.18 7.03
N ALA A 205 16.78 -9.35 6.13
CA ALA A 205 15.41 -8.86 6.34
C ALA A 205 14.80 -9.41 7.65
N ILE A 206 13.77 -8.74 8.17
CA ILE A 206 13.04 -9.18 9.37
C ILE A 206 11.88 -10.11 8.99
N ASN A 207 11.30 -9.90 7.81
CA ASN A 207 10.29 -10.83 7.29
C ASN A 207 10.88 -12.23 7.12
N GLU A 208 10.08 -13.21 7.54
CA GLU A 208 10.38 -14.63 7.34
C GLU A 208 9.78 -15.15 6.01
N ILE A 209 8.82 -14.41 5.43
CA ILE A 209 8.10 -14.79 4.20
C ILE A 209 8.31 -13.75 3.10
N PHE A 210 8.89 -14.19 2.00
CA PHE A 210 9.19 -13.40 0.81
C PHE A 210 8.26 -13.78 -0.34
N ALA A 211 7.99 -12.81 -1.22
CA ALA A 211 7.34 -13.11 -2.48
C ALA A 211 8.36 -13.65 -3.49
N THR A 212 7.87 -14.12 -4.63
CA THR A 212 8.72 -14.44 -5.79
C THR A 212 9.30 -13.17 -6.41
N GLU A 213 10.42 -13.29 -7.13
CA GLU A 213 11.03 -12.18 -7.87
C GLU A 213 10.12 -11.59 -8.95
N LEU A 214 9.31 -12.44 -9.61
CA LEU A 214 8.50 -12.06 -10.76
C LEU A 214 7.00 -12.28 -10.56
N PHE A 215 6.26 -11.18 -10.67
CA PHE A 215 4.80 -11.15 -10.77
C PHE A 215 4.36 -11.03 -12.22
N THR A 216 3.42 -11.87 -12.64
CA THR A 216 2.82 -11.79 -14.00
C THR A 216 1.30 -11.73 -13.88
N LEU A 217 0.64 -11.02 -14.80
CA LEU A 217 -0.82 -10.92 -14.83
C LEU A 217 -1.35 -11.53 -16.12
N HIS A 218 -2.40 -12.33 -15.97
CA HIS A 218 -2.98 -13.10 -17.07
C HIS A 218 -4.47 -12.81 -17.18
N ASN A 219 -5.03 -12.97 -18.38
CA ASN A 219 -6.48 -12.98 -18.58
C ASN A 219 -7.07 -14.38 -18.32
N GLU A 220 -8.38 -14.54 -18.49
CA GLU A 220 -9.09 -15.82 -18.30
C GLU A 220 -8.61 -16.93 -19.24
N GLU A 221 -8.16 -16.59 -20.45
CA GLU A 221 -7.60 -17.53 -21.43
C GLU A 221 -6.14 -17.90 -21.17
N GLY A 222 -5.53 -17.30 -20.14
CA GLY A 222 -4.15 -17.54 -19.70
C GLY A 222 -3.07 -16.75 -20.44
N ASN A 223 -3.46 -15.88 -21.37
CA ASN A 223 -2.56 -14.97 -22.07
C ASN A 223 -2.09 -13.85 -21.13
N CYS A 224 -0.89 -13.34 -21.36
CA CYS A 224 -0.34 -12.15 -20.71
C CYS A 224 -0.48 -10.97 -21.69
N PRO A 225 -1.42 -10.04 -21.47
CA PRO A 225 -1.64 -8.91 -22.40
C PRO A 225 -0.40 -8.05 -22.64
N ASP A 226 0.52 -7.99 -21.67
CA ASP A 226 1.79 -7.30 -21.82
C ASP A 226 2.89 -8.09 -21.08
N GLU A 227 3.66 -8.88 -21.83
CA GLU A 227 4.74 -9.72 -21.29
C GLU A 227 5.91 -8.90 -20.74
N LYS A 228 6.04 -7.63 -21.11
CA LYS A 228 7.07 -6.72 -20.59
C LYS A 228 6.61 -6.00 -19.33
N TYR A 229 5.33 -6.10 -18.97
CA TYR A 229 4.79 -5.48 -17.77
C TYR A 229 4.91 -6.43 -16.60
N TYR A 230 5.93 -6.21 -15.79
CA TYR A 230 6.20 -6.98 -14.60
C TYR A 230 6.61 -6.09 -13.42
N TRP A 231 6.53 -6.68 -12.23
CA TRP A 231 7.06 -6.14 -11.00
C TRP A 231 8.17 -7.06 -10.54
N PHE A 232 9.31 -6.44 -10.26
CA PHE A 232 10.47 -7.11 -9.71
C PHE A 232 10.59 -6.79 -8.24
N ASN A 233 10.70 -7.84 -7.43
CA ASN A 233 11.16 -7.69 -6.07
C ASN A 233 12.60 -8.17 -5.98
N SER A 234 13.48 -7.27 -5.54
CA SER A 234 14.85 -7.64 -5.16
C SER A 234 14.79 -8.34 -3.81
N TYR A 235 15.18 -9.61 -3.78
CA TYR A 235 15.28 -10.39 -2.56
C TYR A 235 16.71 -10.92 -2.40
N PRO A 236 17.14 -11.23 -1.16
CA PRO A 236 18.44 -11.84 -0.93
C PRO A 236 18.58 -13.14 -1.73
N LYS A 237 19.80 -13.42 -2.24
CA LYS A 237 20.08 -14.59 -3.10
C LYS A 237 19.77 -15.94 -2.47
N GLU A 238 19.72 -16.01 -1.13
CA GLU A 238 19.42 -17.22 -0.38
C GLU A 238 18.17 -17.01 0.48
N ILE A 239 17.06 -17.62 0.06
CA ILE A 239 15.79 -17.55 0.78
C ILE A 239 15.48 -18.93 1.36
N ALA A 240 15.43 -19.01 2.69
CA ALA A 240 14.93 -20.20 3.35
C ALA A 240 13.42 -20.33 3.09
N ILE A 241 12.98 -21.54 2.73
CA ILE A 241 11.56 -21.85 2.66
C ILE A 241 11.07 -22.05 4.09
N PHE A 242 10.10 -21.25 4.50
CA PHE A 242 9.46 -21.44 5.79
C PHE A 242 8.62 -22.72 5.76
N ASP A 243 8.90 -23.65 6.67
CA ASP A 243 8.15 -24.88 6.77
C ASP A 243 7.26 -24.91 8.04
N PRO A 244 5.93 -24.91 7.91
CA PRO A 244 5.03 -24.89 9.06
C PRO A 244 4.73 -26.27 9.65
N GLU A 245 5.50 -27.33 9.34
CA GLU A 245 5.18 -28.74 9.69
C GLU A 245 4.69 -28.95 11.14
N ASN A 246 5.19 -28.20 12.12
CA ASN A 246 4.76 -28.29 13.53
C ASN A 246 3.88 -27.13 14.03
N GLY A 247 3.44 -26.22 13.16
CA GLY A 247 2.79 -24.95 13.55
C GLY A 247 1.65 -24.48 12.63
N MET A 248 1.25 -25.27 11.63
CA MET A 248 0.26 -24.86 10.64
C MET A 248 -1.10 -24.46 11.25
N GLU A 249 -1.55 -25.14 12.32
CA GLU A 249 -2.79 -24.78 13.04
C GLU A 249 -2.65 -23.45 13.80
N ASN A 250 -1.45 -23.08 14.25
CA ASN A 250 -1.18 -21.79 14.89
C ASN A 250 -1.28 -20.62 13.90
N ILE A 251 -1.13 -20.88 12.59
CA ILE A 251 -1.29 -19.86 11.53
C ILE A 251 -2.75 -19.83 11.04
N LYS A 252 -3.37 -20.99 10.88
CA LYS A 252 -4.68 -21.15 10.22
C LYS A 252 -5.78 -20.29 10.84
N LYS A 253 -5.99 -20.41 12.16
CA LYS A 253 -7.07 -19.72 12.86
C LYS A 253 -6.84 -18.20 12.89
N PRO A 254 -5.67 -17.69 13.31
CA PRO A 254 -5.40 -16.25 13.31
C PRO A 254 -5.45 -15.64 11.91
N LEU A 255 -4.89 -16.30 10.89
CA LEU A 255 -4.88 -15.78 9.53
C LEU A 255 -6.30 -15.66 8.95
N LYS A 256 -7.15 -16.67 9.17
CA LYS A 256 -8.58 -16.58 8.80
C LYS A 256 -9.30 -15.48 9.57
N ALA A 257 -8.97 -15.27 10.85
CA ALA A 257 -9.55 -14.19 11.65
C ALA A 257 -9.15 -12.81 11.11
N TYR A 258 -7.86 -12.58 10.84
CA TYR A 258 -7.38 -11.33 10.25
C TYR A 258 -8.05 -11.03 8.92
N ILE A 259 -8.10 -12.01 8.01
CA ILE A 259 -8.73 -11.82 6.69
C ILE A 259 -10.24 -11.56 6.83
N ARG A 260 -10.92 -12.28 7.73
CA ARG A 260 -12.34 -12.05 7.99
C ARG A 260 -12.59 -10.65 8.54
N SER A 261 -11.79 -10.19 9.49
CA SER A 261 -11.89 -8.83 10.04
C SER A 261 -11.58 -7.79 8.96
N PHE A 262 -10.52 -7.98 8.18
CA PHE A 262 -10.17 -7.07 7.08
C PHE A 262 -11.31 -6.93 6.06
N ASN A 263 -11.97 -8.05 5.71
CA ASN A 263 -13.12 -8.04 4.81
C ASN A 263 -14.37 -7.36 5.40
N LYS A 264 -14.46 -7.23 6.74
CA LYS A 264 -15.55 -6.51 7.42
C LYS A 264 -15.30 -5.00 7.51
N CYS A 265 -14.05 -4.55 7.33
CA CYS A 265 -13.73 -3.13 7.34
C CYS A 265 -14.54 -2.38 6.26
N LYS A 266 -15.02 -1.18 6.60
CA LYS A 266 -15.68 -0.30 5.63
C LYS A 266 -14.67 0.13 4.54
N PRO A 267 -15.10 0.42 3.30
CA PRO A 267 -14.18 0.62 2.17
C PRO A 267 -13.06 1.63 2.44
N LYS A 268 -13.37 2.82 2.98
CA LYS A 268 -12.36 3.85 3.28
C LYS A 268 -11.34 3.38 4.34
N HIS A 269 -11.81 2.72 5.40
CA HIS A 269 -10.93 2.15 6.41
C HIS A 269 -10.07 1.01 5.85
N GLN A 270 -10.67 0.14 5.04
CA GLN A 270 -9.98 -0.97 4.39
C GLN A 270 -8.85 -0.47 3.47
N THR A 271 -9.07 0.62 2.71
CA THR A 271 -8.02 1.18 1.85
C THR A 271 -6.82 1.69 2.65
N THR A 272 -7.05 2.44 3.73
CA THR A 272 -5.95 2.92 4.59
C THR A 272 -5.21 1.75 5.24
N LEU A 273 -5.94 0.75 5.74
CA LEU A 273 -5.33 -0.43 6.36
C LEU A 273 -4.52 -1.25 5.33
N LYS A 274 -5.04 -1.41 4.10
CA LYS A 274 -4.31 -2.02 2.97
C LYS A 274 -2.99 -1.28 2.72
N LYS A 275 -3.03 0.05 2.61
CA LYS A 275 -1.84 0.88 2.42
C LYS A 275 -0.82 0.65 3.54
N ALA A 276 -1.26 0.68 4.80
CA ALA A 276 -0.40 0.45 5.96
C ALA A 276 0.24 -0.96 5.94
N LEU A 277 -0.53 -2.01 5.59
CA LEU A 277 -0.04 -3.38 5.50
C LEU A 277 0.96 -3.58 4.35
N ASN A 278 0.75 -2.93 3.20
CA ASN A 278 1.69 -2.95 2.08
C ASN A 278 3.01 -2.26 2.43
N ILE A 279 2.96 -1.11 3.11
CA ILE A 279 4.17 -0.44 3.61
C ILE A 279 4.85 -1.31 4.67
N TYR A 280 4.09 -1.91 5.60
CA TYR A 280 4.63 -2.81 6.62
C TYR A 280 5.43 -3.94 6.01
N VAL A 281 4.83 -4.70 5.10
CA VAL A 281 5.49 -5.90 4.59
C VAL A 281 6.72 -5.54 3.75
N THR A 282 6.66 -4.47 2.96
CA THR A 282 7.83 -4.00 2.19
C THR A 282 8.90 -3.34 3.06
N ALA A 283 8.55 -2.70 4.17
CA ALA A 283 9.50 -2.16 5.13
C ALA A 283 10.38 -3.26 5.74
N PHE A 284 9.75 -4.37 6.16
CA PHE A 284 10.45 -5.46 6.83
C PHE A 284 11.15 -6.44 5.87
N ASP A 285 11.00 -6.25 4.55
CA ASP A 285 11.85 -6.87 3.52
C ASP A 285 13.22 -6.14 3.39
N GLU A 286 13.35 -4.91 3.90
CA GLU A 286 14.57 -4.11 3.73
C GLU A 286 15.78 -4.70 4.47
N GLU A 287 16.90 -4.78 3.75
CA GLU A 287 18.19 -5.14 4.34
C GLU A 287 18.74 -3.97 5.18
N ASN A 288 18.61 -2.73 4.69
CA ASN A 288 18.98 -1.54 5.45
C ASN A 288 17.98 -1.29 6.58
N LYS A 289 18.44 -1.49 7.82
CA LYS A 289 17.59 -1.38 9.01
C LYS A 289 17.13 0.04 9.33
N HIS A 290 17.87 1.06 8.91
CA HIS A 290 17.38 2.44 9.02
C HIS A 290 16.22 2.69 8.05
N LEU A 291 16.34 2.25 6.79
CA LEU A 291 15.24 2.38 5.82
C LEU A 291 14.01 1.56 6.25
N CYS A 292 14.23 0.34 6.77
CA CYS A 292 13.21 -0.48 7.41
C CYS A 292 12.47 0.31 8.50
N PHE A 293 13.22 0.90 9.44
CA PHE A 293 12.67 1.67 10.54
C PHE A 293 11.86 2.88 10.05
N ILE A 294 12.37 3.68 9.11
CA ILE A 294 11.66 4.85 8.58
C ILE A 294 10.34 4.45 7.90
N LYS A 295 10.37 3.42 7.04
CA LYS A 295 9.14 2.91 6.40
C LYS A 295 8.15 2.38 7.44
N ALA A 296 8.64 1.66 8.45
CA ALA A 296 7.81 1.14 9.53
C ALA A 296 7.23 2.26 10.41
N TRP A 297 7.96 3.36 10.64
CA TRP A 297 7.43 4.55 11.29
C TRP A 297 6.27 5.17 10.47
N THR A 298 6.40 5.23 9.15
CA THR A 298 5.29 5.67 8.27
C THR A 298 4.06 4.78 8.39
N VAL A 299 4.21 3.50 8.73
CA VAL A 299 3.07 2.63 9.07
C VAL A 299 2.36 3.11 10.35
N LEU A 300 3.11 3.51 11.37
CA LEU A 300 2.53 4.09 12.59
C LEU A 300 1.79 5.41 12.28
N GLU A 301 2.41 6.31 11.53
CA GLU A 301 1.79 7.58 11.10
C GLU A 301 0.49 7.32 10.32
N THR A 302 0.49 6.30 9.44
CA THR A 302 -0.70 5.90 8.67
C THR A 302 -1.79 5.32 9.55
N LEU A 303 -1.46 4.40 10.48
CA LEU A 303 -2.45 3.74 11.34
C LEU A 303 -2.99 4.65 12.46
N THR A 304 -2.19 5.63 12.89
CA THR A 304 -2.62 6.64 13.85
C THR A 304 -3.20 7.89 13.19
N ASN A 305 -3.12 7.99 11.85
CA ASN A 305 -3.60 9.13 11.06
C ASN A 305 -3.07 10.47 11.56
N THR A 306 -1.74 10.56 11.71
CA THR A 306 -1.03 11.79 12.09
C THR A 306 0.45 11.66 11.79
N ASP A 307 1.07 12.76 11.39
CA ASP A 307 2.53 12.94 11.30
C ASP A 307 3.09 13.66 12.54
N GLN A 308 2.22 14.26 13.37
CA GLN A 308 2.59 14.86 14.65
C GLN A 308 3.01 13.78 15.66
N ASN A 309 4.29 13.76 16.02
CA ASN A 309 4.88 12.75 16.90
C ASN A 309 4.16 12.66 18.25
N ASP A 310 3.88 13.79 18.91
CA ASP A 310 3.26 13.76 20.25
C ASP A 310 1.88 13.11 20.23
N LEU A 311 1.10 13.38 19.18
CA LEU A 311 -0.22 12.81 18.99
C LEU A 311 -0.14 11.33 18.65
N LEU A 312 0.82 10.93 17.81
CA LEU A 312 1.11 9.52 17.52
C LEU A 312 1.42 8.76 18.81
N ILE A 313 2.37 9.26 19.61
CA ILE A 313 2.80 8.62 20.86
C ILE A 313 1.63 8.49 21.84
N LYS A 314 0.83 9.54 21.99
CA LYS A 314 -0.40 9.52 22.80
C LYS A 314 -1.38 8.44 22.34
N ARG A 315 -1.66 8.37 21.04
CA ARG A 315 -2.61 7.40 20.46
C ARG A 315 -2.13 5.97 20.64
N VAL A 316 -0.85 5.69 20.34
CA VAL A 316 -0.29 4.33 20.49
C VAL A 316 -0.28 3.89 21.96
N SER A 317 0.25 4.74 22.86
CA SER A 317 0.35 4.42 24.29
C SER A 317 -1.01 4.18 24.94
N SER A 318 -2.08 4.82 24.46
CA SER A 318 -3.45 4.68 24.99
C SER A 318 -3.96 3.24 25.02
N ILE A 319 -3.50 2.39 24.11
CA ILE A 319 -3.94 0.98 23.96
C ILE A 319 -3.32 0.09 25.05
N PHE A 320 -2.21 0.51 25.65
CA PHE A 320 -1.45 -0.29 26.59
C PHE A 320 -1.84 0.00 28.04
N LYS A 321 -1.72 -1.03 28.89
CA LYS A 321 -1.92 -0.88 30.35
C LYS A 321 -0.81 -0.04 30.99
N ASN A 322 0.46 -0.30 30.65
CA ASN A 322 1.61 0.47 31.14
C ASN A 322 1.90 1.65 30.20
N LYS A 323 1.04 2.68 30.26
CA LYS A 323 1.08 3.83 29.34
C LYS A 323 2.39 4.61 29.44
N GLU A 324 2.88 4.86 30.65
CA GLU A 324 4.08 5.67 30.87
C GLU A 324 5.34 5.02 30.30
N PHE A 325 5.55 3.72 30.53
CA PHE A 325 6.69 3.02 29.93
C PHE A 325 6.62 3.00 28.40
N VAL A 326 5.43 2.73 27.84
CA VAL A 326 5.24 2.72 26.37
C VAL A 326 5.48 4.10 25.78
N LYS A 327 5.08 5.16 26.48
CA LYS A 327 5.38 6.53 26.09
C LYS A 327 6.89 6.74 26.03
N GLN A 328 7.64 6.42 27.08
CA GLN A 328 9.10 6.53 27.11
C GLN A 328 9.77 5.73 25.99
N ASP A 329 9.32 4.49 25.76
CA ASP A 329 9.83 3.64 24.67
C ASP A 329 9.64 4.31 23.30
N LEU A 330 8.45 4.84 23.03
CA LEU A 330 8.16 5.55 21.78
C LEU A 330 8.91 6.88 21.65
N GLU A 331 9.17 7.60 22.74
CA GLU A 331 10.01 8.81 22.73
C GLU A 331 11.44 8.49 22.30
N CYS A 332 12.03 7.41 22.81
CA CYS A 332 13.34 6.96 22.34
C CYS A 332 13.33 6.61 20.84
N LEU A 333 12.25 6.00 20.33
CA LEU A 333 12.14 5.70 18.90
C LEU A 333 11.98 6.99 18.06
N ARG A 334 11.30 8.01 18.59
CA ARG A 334 11.22 9.34 17.97
C ARG A 334 12.59 10.00 17.89
N GLU A 335 13.36 9.97 18.97
CA GLU A 335 14.74 10.48 19.00
C GLU A 335 15.61 9.75 17.98
N PHE A 336 15.55 8.41 17.95
CA PHE A 336 16.25 7.60 16.96
C PHE A 336 15.89 7.98 15.50
N ARG A 337 14.61 8.25 15.22
CA ARG A 337 14.18 8.77 13.91
C ARG A 337 14.85 10.10 13.59
N ASN A 338 14.83 11.04 14.54
CA ASN A 338 15.35 12.39 14.37
C ASN A 338 16.87 12.39 14.19
N GLU A 339 17.60 11.59 14.98
CA GLU A 339 19.06 11.41 14.84
C GLU A 339 19.44 10.90 13.46
N PHE A 340 18.71 9.89 12.94
CA PHE A 340 18.96 9.38 11.60
C PHE A 340 18.69 10.43 10.51
N VAL A 341 17.64 11.23 10.67
CA VAL A 341 17.27 12.27 9.70
C VAL A 341 18.22 13.48 9.77
N HIS A 342 18.83 13.78 10.92
CA HIS A 342 19.53 15.04 11.15
C HIS A 342 21.03 14.95 11.48
N GLN A 343 21.54 13.85 12.02
CA GLN A 343 22.90 13.82 12.62
C GLN A 343 23.82 12.71 12.10
N GLY A 344 23.31 11.70 11.40
CA GLY A 344 24.14 10.66 10.76
C GLY A 344 25.03 9.82 11.71
N SER A 345 24.96 10.02 13.03
CA SER A 345 25.73 9.27 14.03
C SER A 345 24.93 8.10 14.60
N HIS A 346 25.58 6.94 14.75
CA HIS A 346 24.92 5.66 15.05
C HIS A 346 25.35 5.08 16.41
N GLN A 347 24.79 5.59 17.52
CA GLN A 347 25.02 4.95 18.83
C GLN A 347 24.03 3.80 19.10
N SER A 348 22.83 3.85 18.53
CA SER A 348 21.75 2.88 18.79
C SER A 348 21.61 1.83 17.68
N ASP A 349 21.34 0.57 18.04
CA ASP A 349 21.15 -0.53 17.09
C ASP A 349 19.82 -0.38 16.30
N PRO A 350 19.85 -0.12 14.98
CA PRO A 350 18.65 0.04 14.16
C PRO A 350 17.78 -1.23 14.12
N LEU A 351 18.36 -2.42 14.29
CA LEU A 351 17.60 -3.67 14.30
C LEU A 351 16.66 -3.74 15.51
N VAL A 352 17.15 -3.33 16.68
CA VAL A 352 16.35 -3.27 17.91
C VAL A 352 15.21 -2.27 17.76
N ALA A 353 15.49 -1.10 17.17
CA ALA A 353 14.46 -0.10 16.88
C ALA A 353 13.36 -0.66 15.95
N CYS A 354 13.73 -1.43 14.92
CA CYS A 354 12.78 -2.09 14.02
C CYS A 354 11.88 -3.09 14.77
N PHE A 355 12.43 -3.93 15.65
CA PHE A 355 11.63 -4.87 16.43
C PHE A 355 10.67 -4.16 17.40
N ARG A 356 11.13 -3.09 18.05
CA ARG A 356 10.29 -2.26 18.93
C ARG A 356 9.13 -1.62 18.15
N VAL A 357 9.40 -1.02 16.99
CA VAL A 357 8.34 -0.41 16.16
C VAL A 357 7.36 -1.47 15.61
N GLN A 358 7.86 -2.67 15.24
CA GLN A 358 7.04 -3.79 14.80
C GLN A 358 5.98 -4.19 15.84
N LYS A 359 6.35 -4.21 17.12
CA LYS A 359 5.43 -4.50 18.23
C LYS A 359 4.25 -3.51 18.27
N TYR A 360 4.53 -2.22 18.08
CA TYR A 360 3.50 -1.18 18.07
C TYR A 360 2.60 -1.29 16.84
N ILE A 361 3.18 -1.54 15.66
CA ILE A 361 2.40 -1.77 14.43
C ILE A 361 1.46 -2.96 14.59
N ARG A 362 1.95 -4.11 15.10
CA ARG A 362 1.12 -5.29 15.38
C ARG A 362 -0.07 -4.98 16.27
N THR A 363 0.17 -4.19 17.31
CA THR A 363 -0.88 -3.80 18.26
C THR A 363 -1.94 -2.92 17.58
N LEU A 364 -1.53 -1.94 16.78
CA LEU A 364 -2.45 -1.07 16.04
C LEU A 364 -3.22 -1.83 14.95
N VAL A 365 -2.58 -2.74 14.22
CA VAL A 365 -3.28 -3.58 13.23
C VAL A 365 -4.34 -4.42 13.93
N ASN A 366 -4.00 -5.08 15.03
CA ASN A 366 -4.96 -5.87 15.82
C ASN A 366 -6.11 -5.01 16.35
N PHE A 367 -5.82 -3.80 16.83
CA PHE A 367 -6.85 -2.84 17.23
C PHE A 367 -7.82 -2.55 16.08
N ASN A 368 -7.33 -2.14 14.91
CA ASN A 368 -8.18 -1.82 13.76
C ASN A 368 -8.99 -3.05 13.28
N LEU A 369 -8.41 -4.26 13.30
CA LEU A 369 -9.09 -5.50 12.94
C LEU A 369 -10.14 -5.94 13.98
N ASN A 370 -9.94 -5.66 15.26
CA ASN A 370 -10.89 -5.99 16.32
C ASN A 370 -12.14 -5.10 16.27
N TYR A 371 -11.98 -3.84 15.85
CA TYR A 371 -13.08 -2.90 15.62
C TYR A 371 -13.53 -2.86 14.16
N ALA A 372 -13.21 -3.90 13.38
CA ALA A 372 -13.61 -4.00 11.98
C ALA A 372 -15.14 -3.98 11.84
N GLY A 373 -15.62 -3.16 10.90
CA GLY A 373 -17.06 -2.96 10.63
C GLY A 373 -17.72 -1.91 11.51
N PHE A 374 -17.12 -1.54 12.65
CA PHE A 374 -17.54 -0.41 13.47
C PHE A 374 -16.98 0.91 12.94
N LEU A 375 -15.68 0.95 12.61
CA LEU A 375 -15.01 2.16 12.10
C LEU A 375 -15.23 2.33 10.59
N ASN A 376 -15.68 3.51 10.18
CA ASN A 376 -15.91 3.84 8.76
C ASN A 376 -14.64 4.22 8.01
N ASN A 377 -13.68 4.82 8.69
CA ASN A 377 -12.42 5.30 8.12
C ASN A 377 -11.33 5.36 9.21
N ILE A 378 -10.11 5.73 8.87
CA ILE A 378 -9.00 5.80 9.84
C ILE A 378 -9.13 7.00 10.79
N ASN A 379 -9.83 8.08 10.40
CA ASN A 379 -10.05 9.24 11.27
C ASN A 379 -10.90 8.87 12.48
N GLU A 380 -11.91 8.01 12.30
CA GLU A 380 -12.70 7.47 13.42
C GLU A 380 -11.85 6.58 14.35
N SER A 381 -10.90 5.83 13.80
CA SER A 381 -9.91 5.06 14.58
C SER A 381 -9.05 5.99 15.44
N ALA A 382 -8.53 7.05 14.85
CA ALA A 382 -7.76 8.08 15.53
C ALA A 382 -8.58 8.78 16.63
N LEU A 383 -9.83 9.17 16.33
CA LEU A 383 -10.74 9.79 17.30
C LEU A 383 -11.07 8.83 18.44
N PHE A 384 -11.23 7.53 18.16
CA PHE A 384 -11.41 6.52 19.19
C PHE A 384 -10.22 6.53 20.15
N LEU A 385 -8.99 6.45 19.63
CA LEU A 385 -7.76 6.44 20.42
C LEU A 385 -7.57 7.74 21.23
N ASP A 386 -7.94 8.90 20.65
CA ASP A 386 -7.92 10.18 21.35
C ASP A 386 -8.86 10.20 22.56
N ASN A 387 -9.95 9.43 22.50
CA ASN A 387 -10.93 9.30 23.58
C ASN A 387 -10.72 8.06 24.45
N PHE A 388 -9.81 7.14 24.09
CA PHE A 388 -9.56 5.91 24.86
C PHE A 388 -8.67 6.15 26.10
N THR A 389 -8.26 7.39 26.34
CA THR A 389 -7.35 7.81 27.41
C THR A 389 -7.96 8.11 28.80
N PRO A 390 -9.20 8.64 28.95
CA PRO A 390 -9.74 9.04 30.26
C PRO A 390 -10.15 7.85 31.15
N ASP A 391 -10.29 8.09 32.47
CA ASP A 391 -11.00 7.19 33.38
C ASP A 391 -12.43 6.95 32.86
N LEU A 392 -13.02 5.79 33.18
CA LEU A 392 -14.39 5.46 32.82
C LEU A 392 -15.39 6.54 33.28
N ARG A 393 -15.11 7.23 34.40
CA ARG A 393 -15.91 8.36 34.89
C ARG A 393 -15.90 9.52 33.90
N ASP A 394 -14.74 9.90 33.37
CA ASP A 394 -14.61 10.97 32.39
C ASP A 394 -15.30 10.62 31.08
N LEU A 395 -15.18 9.37 30.64
CA LEU A 395 -15.90 8.87 29.47
C LEU A 395 -17.42 8.96 29.65
N LYS A 396 -17.93 8.55 30.82
CA LYS A 396 -19.36 8.68 31.15
C LYS A 396 -19.80 10.14 31.20
N ASN A 397 -18.99 11.04 31.76
CA ASN A 397 -19.30 12.46 31.80
C ASN A 397 -19.34 13.07 30.38
N ARG A 398 -18.37 12.75 29.52
CA ARG A 398 -18.35 13.17 28.12
C ARG A 398 -19.56 12.66 27.35
N LYS A 399 -19.94 11.39 27.52
CA LYS A 399 -21.15 10.81 26.92
C LYS A 399 -22.39 11.64 27.31
N ARG A 400 -22.56 11.93 28.60
CA ARG A 400 -23.67 12.75 29.11
C ARG A 400 -23.71 14.15 28.50
N ILE A 401 -22.55 14.80 28.35
CA ILE A 401 -22.45 16.14 27.72
C ILE A 401 -22.84 16.07 26.24
N LEU A 402 -22.34 15.06 25.51
CA LEU A 402 -22.67 14.86 24.09
C LEU A 402 -24.15 14.55 23.88
N GLU A 403 -24.76 13.71 24.71
CA GLU A 403 -26.20 13.41 24.65
C GLU A 403 -27.05 14.67 24.83
N ARG A 404 -26.67 15.57 25.75
CA ARG A 404 -27.33 16.88 25.90
C ARG A 404 -27.15 17.77 24.66
N ALA A 405 -25.95 17.83 24.10
CA ALA A 405 -25.68 18.61 22.90
C ALA A 405 -26.47 18.11 21.68
N ILE A 406 -26.59 16.78 21.52
CA ILE A 406 -27.41 16.15 20.47
C ILE A 406 -28.89 16.54 20.66
N THR A 407 -29.39 16.45 21.89
CA THR A 407 -30.78 16.79 22.23
C THR A 407 -31.10 18.26 21.94
N LEU A 408 -30.16 19.18 22.19
CA LEU A 408 -30.32 20.59 21.85
C LEU A 408 -30.33 20.79 20.33
N LYS A 409 -29.42 20.13 19.62
CA LYS A 409 -29.30 20.27 18.16
C LYS A 409 -30.47 19.63 17.39
N SER A 410 -31.13 18.62 17.95
CA SER A 410 -32.32 18.02 17.33
C SER A 410 -33.60 18.84 17.51
N LYS A 411 -33.57 19.89 18.35
CA LYS A 411 -34.68 20.81 18.60
C LYS A 411 -34.61 22.09 17.78
N ILE A 412 -33.46 22.35 17.14
CA ILE A 412 -33.22 23.41 16.17
C ILE A 412 -33.38 22.78 14.79
#